data_AF-A0A2D7ZKQ4-F1
#
_entry.id   AF-A0A2D7ZKQ4-F1
#
_cell.length_a   1.000
_cell.length_b   1.000
_cell.length_c   1.000
_cell.angle_alpha   90.00
_cell.angle_beta   90.00
_cell.angle_gamma   90.00
#
_symmetry.space_group_name_H-M   'P 1'
#
loop_
_entity.id
_entity.type
_entity.pdbx_description
1 polymer ?
#
loop_
_entity_poly.entity_id
_entity_poly.type
_entity_poly.pdbx_seq_one_letter_code
_entity_poly.pdbx_strand_id
1 'polypeptide(L)'
;MLRVILIRSILIALPFIIWFAWAEWAKRNGRPMGATPWAWLATASAVLFGLSLMFMVVFQSDNRGEVYVPAEVTEGGRVSPGRFEEKETPAP
;
A
#
# COMPACT_ATOMS: atom_id res chain seq x y z
N MET A 1 3.45 5.26 -9.81
CA MET A 1 4.62 4.67 -9.10
C MET A 1 5.21 5.59 -8.04
N LEU A 2 5.59 6.84 -8.36
CA LEU A 2 6.15 7.79 -7.39
C LEU A 2 5.30 7.94 -6.11
N ARG A 3 3.99 8.12 -6.25
CA ARG A 3 3.05 8.22 -5.11
C ARG A 3 3.18 7.04 -4.14
N VAL A 4 3.27 5.82 -4.65
CA VAL A 4 3.34 4.60 -3.84
C VAL A 4 4.67 4.53 -3.09
N ILE A 5 5.76 4.90 -3.77
CA ILE A 5 7.10 4.98 -3.16
C ILE A 5 7.09 6.00 -2.03
N LEU A 6 6.56 7.20 -2.26
CA LEU A 6 6.48 8.26 -1.25
C LEU A 6 5.69 7.83 -0.01
N ILE A 7 4.50 7.24 -0.20
CA ILE A 7 3.67 6.78 0.93
C ILE A 7 4.40 5.71 1.76
N ARG A 8 5.05 4.74 1.09
CA ARG A 8 5.79 3.68 1.78
C ARG A 8 7.01 4.22 2.51
N SER A 9 7.77 5.13 1.90
CA SER A 9 8.91 5.78 2.54
C SER A 9 8.48 6.58 3.76
N ILE A 10 7.34 7.29 3.69
CA ILE A 10 6.80 8.02 4.84
C ILE A 10 6.42 7.06 5.97
N LEU A 11 5.75 5.94 5.69
CA LEU A 11 5.39 4.95 6.71
C LEU A 11 6.63 4.37 7.41
N ILE A 12 7.69 4.09 6.66
CA ILE A 12 8.96 3.61 7.23
C ILE A 12 9.62 4.70 8.07
N ALA A 13 9.61 5.95 7.61
CA ALA A 13 10.23 7.07 8.30
C ALA A 13 9.44 7.53 9.54
N LEU A 14 8.13 7.26 9.61
CA LEU A 14 7.24 7.81 10.62
C LEU A 14 7.68 7.51 12.08
N PRO A 15 8.04 6.27 12.45
CA PRO A 15 8.54 5.99 13.81
C PRO A 15 9.80 6.78 14.15
N PHE A 16 10.70 6.93 13.19
CA PHE A 16 11.94 7.70 13.36
C PHE A 16 11.65 9.18 13.51
N ILE A 17 10.81 9.76 12.64
CA ILE A 17 10.44 11.18 12.69
C ILE A 17 9.81 11.51 14.05
N ILE A 18 8.87 10.69 14.51
CA ILE A 18 8.20 10.88 15.80
C ILE A 18 9.22 10.82 16.94
N TRP A 19 10.07 9.80 16.94
CA TRP A 19 11.06 9.62 18.00
C TRP A 19 12.09 10.74 18.01
N PHE A 20 12.63 11.14 16.86
CA PHE A 20 13.63 12.21 16.75
C PHE A 20 13.03 13.59 17.07
N ALA A 21 11.77 13.85 16.71
CA ALA A 21 11.08 15.08 17.08
C ALA A 21 10.90 15.17 18.61
N TRP A 22 10.45 14.07 19.24
CA TRP A 22 10.34 14.00 20.69
C TRP A 22 11.71 14.13 21.39
N ALA A 23 12.72 13.44 20.87
CA ALA A 23 14.09 13.49 21.34
C ALA A 23 14.68 14.90 21.35
N GLU A 24 14.50 15.63 20.25
CA GLU A 24 14.95 17.01 20.13
C GLU A 24 14.24 17.92 21.14
N TRP A 25 12.93 17.75 21.30
CA TRP A 25 12.17 18.45 22.33
C TRP A 25 12.65 18.08 23.75
N ALA A 26 12.90 16.80 24.04
CA ALA A 26 13.35 16.32 25.33
C ALA A 26 14.71 16.93 25.72
N LYS A 27 15.67 16.95 24.78
CA LYS A 27 16.98 17.59 24.96
C LYS A 27 16.85 19.07 25.30
N ARG A 28 15.98 19.81 24.60
CA ARG A 28 15.75 21.24 24.86
C ARG A 28 15.14 21.53 26.24
N ASN A 29 14.40 20.57 26.79
CA ASN A 29 13.74 20.69 28.09
C ASN A 29 14.52 20.01 29.23
N GLY A 30 15.78 19.61 29.00
CA GLY A 30 16.63 18.97 30.01
C GLY A 30 16.15 17.59 30.46
N ARG A 31 15.31 16.91 29.67
CA ARG A 31 14.80 15.58 30.00
C ARG A 31 15.82 14.51 29.62
N PRO A 32 16.03 13.48 30.46
CA PRO A 32 16.91 12.37 30.12
C PRO A 32 16.29 11.57 28.97
N MET A 33 17.05 11.42 27.88
CA MET A 33 16.59 10.77 26.65
C MET A 33 16.92 9.27 26.60
N GLY A 34 17.90 8.83 27.41
CA GLY A 34 18.39 7.45 27.37
C GLY A 34 19.05 7.08 26.04
N ALA A 35 19.24 5.77 25.82
CA ALA A 35 19.72 5.25 24.56
C ALA A 35 18.61 5.21 23.50
N THR A 36 18.97 5.45 22.24
CA THR A 36 18.03 5.32 21.11
C THR A 36 17.52 3.88 21.00
N PRO A 37 16.19 3.65 20.97
CA PRO A 37 15.60 2.31 20.92
C PRO A 37 15.56 1.77 19.48
N TRP A 38 16.73 1.59 18.86
CA TRP A 38 16.85 1.23 17.44
C TRP A 38 16.03 0.01 17.03
N ALA A 39 16.06 -1.05 17.85
CA ALA A 39 15.31 -2.28 17.58
C ALA A 39 13.80 -2.01 17.48
N TRP A 40 13.24 -1.24 18.42
CA TRP A 40 11.83 -0.92 18.43
C TRP A 40 11.42 -0.03 17.26
N LEU A 41 12.25 0.95 16.88
CA LEU A 41 12.01 1.78 15.70
C LEU A 41 11.98 0.93 14.43
N ALA A 42 12.97 0.05 14.25
CA ALA A 42 13.04 -0.85 13.11
C ALA A 42 11.85 -1.82 13.06
N THR A 43 11.48 -2.42 14.19
CA THR A 43 10.32 -3.32 14.28
C THR A 43 9.02 -2.58 13.97
N ALA A 44 8.81 -1.38 14.52
CA ALA A 44 7.61 -0.59 14.23
C ALA A 44 7.52 -0.22 12.74
N SER A 45 8.62 0.21 12.13
CA SER A 45 8.67 0.51 10.69
C SER A 45 8.40 -0.73 9.84
N ALA A 46 8.95 -1.89 10.21
CA ALA A 46 8.72 -3.15 9.51
C ALA A 46 7.25 -3.58 9.61
N VAL A 47 6.63 -3.46 10.79
CA VAL A 47 5.20 -3.75 10.99
C VAL A 47 4.33 -2.83 10.16
N LEU A 48 4.55 -1.51 10.21
CA LEU A 48 3.79 -0.54 9.41
C LEU A 48 3.93 -0.81 7.91
N PHE A 49 5.13 -1.11 7.46
CA PHE A 49 5.37 -1.48 6.06
C PHE A 49 4.65 -2.77 5.69
N GLY A 50 4.74 -3.83 6.51
CA GLY A 50 4.04 -5.09 6.30
C GLY A 50 2.52 -4.90 6.23
N LEU A 51 1.95 -4.15 7.16
CA LEU A 51 0.51 -3.81 7.15
C LEU A 51 0.11 -3.05 5.88
N SER A 52 0.97 -2.16 5.38
CA SER A 52 0.69 -1.45 4.12
C SER A 52 0.63 -2.40 2.91
N LEU A 53 1.44 -3.45 2.90
CA LEU A 53 1.40 -4.48 1.86
C LEU A 53 0.15 -5.36 2.01
N MET A 54 -0.19 -5.76 3.23
CA MET A 54 -1.42 -6.51 3.50
C MET A 54 -2.66 -5.72 3.08
N PHE A 55 -2.70 -4.42 3.38
CA PHE A 55 -3.78 -3.54 2.95
C PHE A 55 -3.93 -3.55 1.42
N MET A 56 -2.82 -3.49 0.67
CA MET A 56 -2.87 -3.59 -0.78
C MET A 56 -3.47 -4.92 -1.25
N VAL A 57 -3.08 -6.04 -0.65
CA VAL A 57 -3.60 -7.36 -1.03
C VAL A 57 -5.10 -7.50 -0.74
N VAL A 58 -5.57 -6.94 0.37
CA VAL A 58 -6.97 -7.11 0.81
C VAL A 58 -7.94 -6.17 0.06
N PHE A 59 -7.51 -4.95 -0.25
CA PHE A 59 -8.42 -3.91 -0.74
C PHE A 59 -8.24 -3.54 -2.22
N GLN A 60 -7.18 -4.01 -2.87
CA GLN A 60 -7.00 -3.77 -4.30
C GLN A 60 -7.82 -4.81 -5.08
N SER A 61 -8.83 -4.36 -5.83
CA SER A 61 -9.57 -5.23 -6.74
C SER A 61 -8.63 -5.80 -7.80
N ASP A 62 -8.70 -7.11 -8.02
CA ASP A 62 -8.03 -7.84 -9.07
C ASP A 62 -9.10 -8.48 -9.97
N ASN A 63 -8.75 -8.86 -11.20
CA ASN A 63 -9.70 -9.42 -12.17
C ASN A 63 -9.98 -10.91 -11.87
N ARG A 64 -9.93 -11.28 -10.59
CA ARG A 64 -10.15 -12.65 -10.11
C ARG A 64 -11.63 -12.97 -10.22
N GLY A 65 -11.94 -14.02 -10.97
CA GLY A 65 -13.32 -14.39 -11.28
C GLY A 65 -13.87 -13.70 -12.53
N GLU A 66 -13.03 -12.92 -13.24
CA GLU A 66 -13.40 -12.31 -14.51
C GLU A 66 -12.75 -13.06 -15.68
N VAL A 67 -13.38 -13.00 -16.85
CA VAL A 67 -12.86 -13.49 -18.13
C VAL A 67 -12.50 -12.29 -19.00
N TYR A 68 -11.30 -12.31 -19.56
CA TYR A 68 -10.90 -11.30 -20.53
C TYR A 68 -11.63 -11.54 -21.86
N VAL A 69 -12.40 -10.55 -22.28
CA VAL A 69 -13.03 -10.49 -23.59
C VAL A 69 -12.16 -9.60 -24.48
N PRO A 70 -11.57 -10.14 -25.56
CA PRO A 70 -10.72 -9.36 -26.46
C PRO A 70 -11.53 -8.30 -27.20
N ALA A 71 -10.82 -7.39 -27.87
CA ALA A 71 -11.46 -6.41 -28.74
C ALA A 71 -12.10 -7.11 -29.95
N GLU A 72 -13.37 -6.82 -30.20
CA GLU A 72 -14.16 -7.45 -31.27
C GLU A 72 -14.85 -6.40 -32.13
N VAL A 73 -15.08 -6.75 -33.40
CA VAL A 73 -15.83 -5.89 -34.33
C VAL A 73 -17.32 -6.14 -34.10
N THR A 74 -18.05 -5.10 -33.69
CA THR A 74 -19.51 -5.17 -33.54
C THR A 74 -20.19 -5.25 -34.90
N GLU A 75 -21.44 -5.70 -34.93
CA GLU A 75 -22.23 -5.87 -36.16
C GLU A 75 -22.33 -4.59 -37.02
N GLY A 76 -22.17 -3.40 -36.41
CA GLY A 76 -22.11 -2.11 -37.10
C GLY A 76 -20.72 -1.69 -37.61
N GLY A 77 -19.73 -2.59 -37.59
CA GLY A 77 -18.35 -2.32 -38.04
C GLY A 77 -17.49 -1.51 -37.07
N ARG A 78 -17.95 -1.27 -35.84
CA ARG A 78 -17.17 -0.54 -34.82
C ARG A 78 -16.37 -1.53 -33.98
N VAL A 79 -15.14 -1.17 -33.61
CA VAL A 79 -14.33 -1.99 -32.69
C VAL A 79 -14.74 -1.70 -31.25
N SER A 80 -15.17 -2.72 -30.51
CA SER A 80 -15.35 -2.66 -29.06
C SER A 80 -14.01 -2.87 -28.36
N PRO A 81 -13.63 -2.05 -27.36
CA PRO A 81 -12.40 -2.26 -26.61
C PRO A 81 -12.46 -3.55 -25.79
N GLY A 82 -11.30 -4.19 -25.61
CA GLY A 82 -11.19 -5.35 -24.73
C GLY A 82 -11.55 -4.98 -23.29
N ARG A 83 -12.26 -5.89 -22.62
CA ARG A 83 -12.81 -5.68 -21.27
C ARG A 83 -12.75 -6.98 -20.47
N PHE A 84 -12.87 -6.86 -19.16
CA PHE A 84 -13.06 -8.00 -18.29
C PHE A 84 -14.54 -8.09 -17.94
N GLU A 85 -15.10 -9.29 -18.02
CA GLU A 85 -16.50 -9.57 -17.66
C GLU A 85 -16.54 -10.63 -16.55
N GLU A 86 -17.55 -10.59 -15.70
CA GLU A 86 -17.75 -11.62 -14.68
C GLU A 86 -17.91 -12.99 -15.34
N LYS A 87 -17.19 -14.00 -14.84
CA LYS A 87 -17.31 -15.36 -15.35
C LYS A 87 -18.71 -15.88 -15.02
N GLU A 88 -19.56 -16.05 -16.04
CA GLU A 88 -20.85 -16.73 -15.87
C GLU A 88 -20.61 -18.07 -15.16
N THR A 89 -21.14 -18.19 -13.95
CA THR A 89 -21.21 -19.48 -13.26
C THR A 89 -22.35 -20.24 -13.92
N PRO A 90 -22.11 -21.41 -14.54
CA PRO A 90 -23.19 -22.18 -15.14
C PRO A 90 -24.23 -22.48 -14.06
N ALA A 91 -25.49 -22.19 -14.34
CA ALA A 91 -26.60 -22.56 -13.46
C ALA A 91 -26.61 -24.09 -13.26
N PRO A 92 -26.90 -24.59 -12.04
CA PRO A 92 -26.91 -26.02 -11.74
C PRO A 92 -27.96 -26.80 -12.53
#